data_AF-A0A7J5E6F4-F1
#
_entry.id   AF-A0A7J5E6F4-F1
#
_cell.length_a   1.000
_cell.length_b   1.000
_cell.length_c   1.000
_cell.angle_alpha   90.00
_cell.angle_beta   90.00
_cell.angle_gamma   90.00
#
_symmetry.space_group_name_H-M   'P 1'
#
loop_
_entity.id
_entity.type
_entity.pdbx_description
1 polymer ?
#
loop_
_entity_poly.entity_id
_entity_poly.type
_entity_poly.pdbx_seq_one_letter_code
_entity_poly.pdbx_strand_id
1 'polypeptide(L)'
;MKIVHLTNSDYKGGAARACYRIHKSLQMLGEDSKILTQQKVTNDDSVFSISGSFSENVFTTFRKGFDWLAIQTLTKQERGRFTFPYFGTDISKNELIQNADIISLQWINEGFLSLNSLKKLKSLDKPIVWTCHDMWAFTGGCHYAGDCDKYLSECKNCPSLKISSKKDFSNKTFNAKKDLYNSMNLSIITCSNWLAGEVTKSELLKNKVVQVIPNPIETDIYIQYDKNVVRKKLNLPEDKFLILFVSMTVKDERKGFSYLKSGLKKLFEINKQNNIELVVLGAAEESLIHDLPFKTNLLGRLNEAIEIAE
;
A
#
# COMPACT_ATOMS: atom_id res chain seq x y z
N MET A 1 -2.14 -9.90 -24.33
CA MET A 1 -0.83 -9.36 -23.92
C MET A 1 -0.36 -10.09 -22.67
N LYS A 2 0.96 -10.15 -22.44
CA LYS A 2 1.61 -10.72 -21.26
C LYS A 2 1.96 -9.61 -20.28
N ILE A 3 1.29 -9.56 -19.13
CA ILE A 3 1.43 -8.50 -18.13
C ILE A 3 1.97 -9.12 -16.85
N VAL A 4 3.10 -8.61 -16.35
CA VAL A 4 3.66 -9.08 -15.07
C VAL A 4 3.61 -7.96 -14.04
N HIS A 5 2.82 -8.17 -12.99
CA HIS A 5 2.76 -7.29 -11.84
C HIS A 5 3.85 -7.62 -10.82
N LEU A 6 4.50 -6.59 -10.30
CA LEU A 6 5.57 -6.66 -9.31
C LEU A 6 5.11 -5.99 -8.02
N THR A 7 4.93 -6.78 -6.96
CA THR A 7 4.53 -6.31 -5.63
C THR A 7 5.30 -7.05 -4.54
N ASN A 8 5.54 -6.42 -3.39
CA ASN A 8 6.22 -7.09 -2.27
C ASN A 8 5.42 -8.30 -1.74
N SER A 9 4.09 -8.18 -1.69
CA SER A 9 3.16 -9.26 -1.35
C SER A 9 2.05 -9.29 -2.37
N ASP A 10 1.59 -10.49 -2.72
CA ASP A 10 0.43 -10.69 -3.59
C ASP A 10 -0.90 -10.32 -2.92
N TYR A 11 -1.03 -10.37 -1.59
CA TYR A 11 -2.34 -10.10 -0.94
C TYR A 11 -2.31 -9.37 0.40
N LYS A 12 -1.14 -9.21 1.04
CA LYS A 12 -1.04 -8.60 2.37
C LYS A 12 -0.97 -7.07 2.29
N GLY A 13 -2.05 -6.40 2.70
CA GLY A 13 -2.15 -4.93 2.76
C GLY A 13 -2.92 -4.34 1.57
N GLY A 14 -3.28 -3.06 1.67
CA GLY A 14 -4.16 -2.41 0.69
C GLY A 14 -3.59 -2.36 -0.73
N ALA A 15 -2.29 -2.05 -0.87
CA ALA A 15 -1.60 -2.05 -2.17
C ALA A 15 -1.56 -3.44 -2.80
N ALA A 16 -1.20 -4.46 -2.02
CA ALA A 16 -1.17 -5.85 -2.48
C ALA A 16 -2.55 -6.35 -2.92
N ARG A 17 -3.60 -6.10 -2.12
CA ARG A 17 -4.99 -6.45 -2.50
C ARG A 17 -5.44 -5.71 -3.76
N ALA A 18 -5.12 -4.43 -3.91
CA ALA A 18 -5.41 -3.69 -5.14
C ALA A 18 -4.68 -4.28 -6.35
N CYS A 19 -3.39 -4.61 -6.22
CA CYS A 19 -2.62 -5.30 -7.25
C CYS A 19 -3.28 -6.63 -7.66
N TYR A 20 -3.67 -7.46 -6.69
CA TYR A 20 -4.33 -8.73 -6.94
C TYR A 20 -5.66 -8.56 -7.67
N ARG A 21 -6.48 -7.59 -7.27
CA ARG A 21 -7.76 -7.30 -7.94
C ARG A 21 -7.59 -6.79 -9.36
N ILE A 22 -6.57 -5.96 -9.60
CA ILE A 22 -6.22 -5.51 -10.96
C ILE A 22 -5.80 -6.72 -11.81
N HIS A 23 -4.94 -7.57 -11.26
CA HIS A 23 -4.52 -8.81 -11.91
C HIS A 23 -5.72 -9.70 -12.29
N LYS A 24 -6.64 -9.95 -11.35
CA LYS A 24 -7.87 -10.72 -11.63
C LYS A 24 -8.77 -10.03 -12.66
N SER A 25 -8.92 -8.72 -12.59
CA SER A 25 -9.71 -7.95 -13.56
C SER A 25 -9.14 -8.09 -14.98
N LEU A 26 -7.81 -8.08 -15.13
CA LEU A 26 -7.15 -8.29 -16.42
C LEU A 26 -7.33 -9.72 -16.94
N GLN A 27 -7.24 -10.72 -16.07
CA GLN A 27 -7.54 -12.11 -16.44
C GLN A 27 -8.99 -12.29 -16.91
N MET A 28 -9.96 -11.64 -16.24
CA MET A 28 -11.37 -11.66 -16.65
C MET A 28 -11.60 -11.03 -18.03
N LEU A 29 -10.73 -10.10 -18.44
CA LEU A 29 -10.73 -9.50 -19.78
C LEU A 29 -9.97 -10.34 -20.82
N GLY A 30 -9.44 -11.51 -20.44
CA GLY A 30 -8.73 -12.43 -21.34
C GLY A 30 -7.23 -12.16 -21.50
N GLU A 31 -6.64 -11.30 -20.69
CA GLU A 31 -5.20 -11.00 -20.74
C GLU A 31 -4.37 -12.04 -19.96
N ASP A 32 -3.15 -12.35 -20.43
CA ASP A 32 -2.17 -13.16 -19.68
C ASP A 32 -1.52 -12.29 -18.60
N SER A 33 -2.25 -12.06 -17.52
CA SER A 33 -1.75 -11.36 -16.34
C SER A 33 -1.18 -12.36 -15.33
N LYS A 34 -0.01 -12.03 -14.75
CA LYS A 34 0.69 -12.79 -13.71
C LYS A 34 1.23 -11.86 -12.64
N ILE A 35 1.44 -12.37 -11.43
CA ILE A 35 2.12 -11.63 -10.35
C ILE A 35 3.45 -12.30 -10.05
N LEU A 36 4.54 -11.54 -10.03
CA LEU A 36 5.81 -11.97 -9.46
C LEU A 36 6.08 -11.19 -8.16
N THR A 37 6.07 -11.89 -7.03
CA THR A 37 6.09 -11.31 -5.68
C THR A 37 7.28 -11.76 -4.84
N GLN A 38 7.64 -10.97 -3.84
CA GLN A 38 8.57 -11.41 -2.81
C GLN A 38 7.91 -12.36 -1.81
N GLN A 39 6.66 -12.08 -1.43
CA GLN A 39 5.87 -12.86 -0.47
C GLN A 39 4.62 -13.37 -1.16
N LYS A 40 4.55 -14.68 -1.41
CA LYS A 40 3.32 -15.34 -1.89
C LYS A 40 2.49 -15.77 -0.68
N VAL A 41 1.23 -15.37 -0.66
CA VAL A 41 0.26 -15.65 0.40
C VAL A 41 -0.93 -16.43 -0.16
N THR A 42 -1.32 -16.15 -1.41
CA THR A 42 -2.41 -16.84 -2.09
C THR A 42 -1.97 -18.20 -2.64
N ASN A 43 -2.93 -19.10 -2.83
CA ASN A 43 -2.73 -20.36 -3.55
C ASN A 43 -3.01 -20.23 -5.06
N ASP A 44 -2.94 -19.01 -5.61
CA ASP A 44 -3.22 -18.75 -7.01
C ASP A 44 -2.04 -19.21 -7.90
N ASP A 45 -2.33 -19.97 -8.95
CA ASP A 45 -1.35 -20.53 -9.88
C ASP A 45 -0.74 -19.46 -10.81
N SER A 46 -1.42 -18.32 -11.01
CA SER A 46 -0.85 -17.19 -11.75
C SER A 46 0.03 -16.27 -10.90
N VAL A 47 0.29 -16.64 -9.65
CA VAL A 47 1.17 -15.91 -8.73
C VAL A 47 2.46 -16.70 -8.48
N PHE A 48 3.59 -16.05 -8.70
CA PHE A 48 4.93 -16.63 -8.59
C PHE A 48 5.73 -15.89 -7.51
N SER A 49 6.52 -16.63 -6.73
CA SER A 49 7.47 -16.01 -5.79
C SER A 49 8.87 -16.01 -6.36
N ILE A 50 9.65 -14.97 -6.07
CA ILE A 50 11.10 -14.96 -6.31
C ILE A 50 11.86 -15.88 -5.33
N SER A 51 11.22 -16.31 -4.25
CA SER A 51 11.86 -17.01 -3.14
C SER A 51 11.57 -18.51 -3.26
N GLY A 52 12.15 -19.16 -4.27
CA GLY A 52 11.94 -20.58 -4.54
C GLY A 52 12.93 -21.49 -3.82
N SER A 53 14.13 -20.98 -3.52
CA SER A 53 15.21 -21.73 -2.87
C SER A 53 15.49 -21.28 -1.43
N PHE A 54 16.09 -22.16 -0.62
CA PHE A 54 16.46 -21.88 0.77
C PHE A 54 17.37 -20.64 0.90
N SER A 55 18.35 -20.48 0.00
CA SER A 55 19.27 -19.34 -0.01
C SER A 55 18.56 -18.02 -0.34
N GLU A 56 17.62 -18.02 -1.28
CA GLU A 56 16.80 -16.84 -1.61
C GLU A 56 15.90 -16.42 -0.44
N ASN A 57 15.37 -17.39 0.32
CA ASN A 57 14.60 -17.13 1.53
C ASN A 57 15.45 -16.47 2.63
N VAL A 58 16.67 -16.96 2.85
CA VAL A 58 17.63 -16.36 3.79
C VAL A 58 17.99 -14.93 3.35
N PHE A 59 18.32 -14.74 2.07
CA PHE A 59 18.68 -13.43 1.54
C PHE A 59 17.52 -12.43 1.62
N THR A 60 16.29 -12.89 1.38
CA THR A 60 15.07 -12.08 1.54
C THR A 60 14.87 -11.64 2.98
N THR A 61 15.06 -12.55 3.94
CA THR A 61 14.95 -12.25 5.37
C THR A 61 16.01 -11.23 5.78
N PHE A 62 17.26 -11.41 5.33
CA PHE A 62 18.34 -10.48 5.60
C PHE A 62 18.06 -9.07 5.03
N ARG A 63 17.62 -8.96 3.77
CA ARG A 63 17.28 -7.67 3.15
C ARG A 63 16.18 -6.94 3.92
N LYS A 64 15.11 -7.63 4.32
CA LYS A 64 14.03 -7.04 5.13
C LYS A 64 14.52 -6.56 6.49
N GLY A 65 15.32 -7.38 7.17
CA GLY A 65 15.89 -7.04 8.47
C GLY A 65 16.78 -5.81 8.40
N PHE A 66 17.62 -5.72 7.37
CA PHE A 66 18.48 -4.56 7.15
C PHE A 66 17.69 -3.30 6.81
N ASP A 67 16.72 -3.38 5.89
CA ASP A 67 15.84 -2.26 5.57
C ASP A 67 15.10 -1.76 6.81
N TRP A 68 14.54 -2.68 7.59
CA TRP A 68 13.86 -2.35 8.84
C TRP A 68 14.81 -1.65 9.81
N LEU A 69 16.01 -2.19 10.02
CA LEU A 69 17.01 -1.61 10.92
C LEU A 69 17.43 -0.22 10.45
N ALA A 70 17.69 -0.03 9.16
CA ALA A 70 18.03 1.27 8.58
C ALA A 70 16.91 2.28 8.77
N ILE A 71 15.65 1.88 8.57
CA ILE A 71 14.49 2.74 8.81
C ILE A 71 14.42 3.13 10.30
N GLN A 72 14.46 2.18 11.22
CA GLN A 72 14.35 2.46 12.66
C GLN A 72 15.49 3.34 13.17
N THR A 73 16.71 3.14 12.66
CA THR A 73 17.90 3.88 13.11
C THR A 73 18.00 5.26 12.49
N LEU A 74 17.69 5.42 11.20
CA LEU A 74 17.96 6.65 10.44
C LEU A 74 16.76 7.58 10.32
N THR A 75 15.54 7.13 10.62
CA THR A 75 14.31 7.89 10.35
C THR A 75 13.47 8.15 11.60
N LYS A 76 12.74 9.26 11.57
CA LYS A 76 11.80 9.72 12.60
C LYS A 76 10.44 9.07 12.35
N GLN A 77 10.06 8.10 13.18
CA GLN A 77 8.89 7.24 12.93
C GLN A 77 7.56 8.04 13.01
N GLU A 78 7.54 9.12 13.79
CA GLU A 78 6.40 10.04 13.90
C GLU A 78 6.11 10.79 12.59
N ARG A 79 7.07 10.86 11.66
CA ARG A 79 6.87 11.44 10.32
C ARG A 79 6.27 10.44 9.32
N GLY A 80 5.90 9.26 9.78
CA GLY A 80 5.33 8.20 8.97
C GLY A 80 6.37 7.34 8.26
N ARG A 81 5.89 6.53 7.32
CA ARG A 81 6.69 5.48 6.67
C ARG A 81 7.72 6.07 5.71
N PHE A 82 8.96 5.59 5.83
CA PHE A 82 10.07 5.86 4.91
C PHE A 82 10.70 4.55 4.43
N THR A 83 11.13 4.46 3.18
CA THR A 83 11.88 3.29 2.66
C THR A 83 13.09 3.73 1.84
N PHE A 84 14.24 3.11 2.09
CA PHE A 84 15.47 3.27 1.32
C PHE A 84 15.54 2.22 0.19
N PRO A 85 15.72 2.60 -1.08
CA PRO A 85 15.77 1.63 -2.19
C PRO A 85 17.18 1.11 -2.49
N TYR A 86 17.94 0.77 -1.45
CA TYR A 86 19.33 0.31 -1.61
C TYR A 86 19.45 -1.21 -1.67
N PHE A 87 18.49 -1.94 -1.08
CA PHE A 87 18.49 -3.39 -1.02
C PHE A 87 17.31 -3.94 -1.81
N GLY A 88 17.60 -4.91 -2.68
CA GLY A 88 16.65 -5.42 -3.67
C GLY A 88 17.15 -6.67 -4.36
N THR A 89 16.24 -7.41 -4.97
CA THR A 89 16.58 -8.54 -5.85
C THR A 89 16.62 -8.08 -7.30
N ASP A 90 17.59 -8.59 -8.04
CA ASP A 90 17.59 -8.49 -9.49
C ASP A 90 16.71 -9.58 -10.08
N ILE A 91 15.62 -9.16 -10.72
CA ILE A 91 14.66 -10.04 -11.39
C ILE A 91 14.73 -9.92 -12.91
N SER A 92 15.70 -9.18 -13.45
CA SER A 92 15.78 -8.92 -14.89
C SER A 92 15.90 -10.21 -15.71
N LYS A 93 16.60 -11.23 -15.20
CA LYS A 93 16.77 -12.53 -15.86
C LYS A 93 15.61 -13.52 -15.63
N ASN A 94 14.60 -13.15 -14.84
CA ASN A 94 13.47 -14.04 -14.61
C ASN A 94 12.67 -14.23 -15.90
N GLU A 95 12.27 -15.47 -16.19
CA GLU A 95 11.60 -15.84 -17.44
C GLU A 95 10.28 -15.08 -17.65
N LEU A 96 9.49 -14.87 -16.59
CA LEU A 96 8.25 -14.08 -16.68
C LEU A 96 8.54 -12.65 -17.10
N ILE A 97 9.62 -12.06 -16.57
CA ILE A 97 10.02 -10.69 -16.88
C ILE A 97 10.56 -10.57 -18.30
N GLN A 98 11.35 -11.55 -18.76
CA GLN A 98 11.86 -11.59 -20.13
C GLN A 98 10.72 -11.73 -21.15
N ASN A 99 9.70 -12.53 -20.82
CA ASN A 99 8.56 -12.79 -21.70
C ASN A 99 7.41 -11.77 -21.57
N ALA A 100 7.49 -10.80 -20.65
CA ALA A 100 6.44 -9.81 -20.45
C ALA A 100 6.40 -8.78 -21.59
N ASP A 101 5.19 -8.44 -22.05
CA ASP A 101 4.95 -7.28 -22.91
C ASP A 101 4.90 -6.00 -22.07
N ILE A 102 4.39 -6.08 -20.84
CA ILE A 102 4.27 -4.95 -19.90
C ILE A 102 4.70 -5.39 -18.50
N ILE A 103 5.50 -4.56 -17.84
CA ILE A 103 5.86 -4.73 -16.43
C ILE A 103 5.09 -3.69 -15.60
N SER A 104 4.30 -4.15 -14.63
CA SER A 104 3.48 -3.29 -13.77
C SER A 104 4.03 -3.23 -12.34
N LEU A 105 4.55 -2.09 -11.90
CA LEU A 105 5.07 -1.88 -10.55
C LEU A 105 3.94 -1.49 -9.59
N GLN A 106 3.81 -2.24 -8.49
CA GLN A 106 2.73 -2.14 -7.52
C GLN A 106 3.33 -2.27 -6.11
N TRP A 107 3.75 -1.17 -5.48
CA TRP A 107 4.42 -1.16 -4.16
C TRP A 107 5.58 -2.16 -4.03
N ILE A 108 6.75 -1.76 -4.56
CA ILE A 108 7.93 -2.62 -4.74
C ILE A 108 8.97 -2.51 -3.61
N ASN A 109 8.54 -2.01 -2.44
CA ASN A 109 9.40 -1.66 -1.32
C ASN A 109 9.66 -2.84 -0.36
N GLU A 110 10.11 -2.57 0.87
CA GLU A 110 10.46 -3.60 1.87
C GLU A 110 11.48 -4.62 1.35
N GLY A 111 12.59 -4.09 0.85
CA GLY A 111 13.68 -4.86 0.31
C GLY A 111 13.38 -5.56 -1.00
N PHE A 112 12.18 -5.47 -1.62
CA PHE A 112 11.86 -6.22 -2.83
C PHE A 112 12.69 -5.77 -4.04
N LEU A 113 12.48 -4.53 -4.53
CA LEU A 113 13.27 -3.97 -5.62
C LEU A 113 14.03 -2.73 -5.16
N SER A 114 15.31 -2.65 -5.56
CA SER A 114 16.19 -1.50 -5.35
C SER A 114 16.20 -0.59 -6.59
N LEU A 115 16.81 0.60 -6.49
CA LEU A 115 17.08 1.41 -7.70
C LEU A 115 17.99 0.68 -8.69
N ASN A 116 18.89 -0.19 -8.23
CA ASN A 116 19.70 -1.02 -9.11
C ASN A 116 18.86 -2.11 -9.81
N SER A 117 17.89 -2.71 -9.11
CA SER A 117 16.91 -3.61 -9.71
C SER A 117 16.11 -2.89 -10.81
N LEU A 118 15.64 -1.67 -10.54
CA LEU A 118 14.90 -0.87 -11.52
C LEU A 118 15.76 -0.46 -12.72
N LYS A 119 17.05 -0.14 -12.52
CA LYS A 119 18.00 0.11 -13.62
C LYS A 119 18.12 -1.10 -14.56
N LYS A 120 18.16 -2.32 -14.00
CA LYS A 120 18.22 -3.55 -14.79
C LYS A 120 16.91 -3.87 -15.50
N LEU A 121 15.76 -3.56 -14.88
CA LEU A 121 14.47 -3.65 -15.57
C LEU A 121 14.39 -2.66 -16.74
N LYS A 122 14.82 -1.42 -16.52
CA LYS A 122 14.89 -0.40 -17.57
C LYS A 122 15.74 -0.86 -18.76
N SER A 123 16.86 -1.56 -18.54
CA SER A 123 17.71 -2.03 -19.66
C SER A 123 17.07 -3.09 -20.54
N LEU A 124 15.91 -3.64 -20.15
CA LEU A 124 15.12 -4.53 -21.01
C LEU A 124 14.28 -3.76 -22.05
N ASP A 125 14.19 -2.43 -21.94
CA ASP A 125 13.43 -1.52 -22.81
C ASP A 125 11.95 -1.89 -22.98
N LYS A 126 11.38 -2.58 -21.99
CA LYS A 126 9.96 -2.93 -21.93
C LYS A 126 9.14 -1.76 -21.38
N PRO A 127 7.89 -1.57 -21.84
CA PRO A 127 6.95 -0.65 -21.20
C PRO A 127 6.77 -0.97 -19.72
N ILE A 128 6.99 0.04 -18.87
CA ILE A 128 6.80 -0.06 -17.43
C ILE A 128 5.65 0.86 -17.02
N VAL A 129 4.67 0.29 -16.33
CA VAL A 129 3.56 1.03 -15.73
C VAL A 129 3.73 1.00 -14.21
N TRP A 130 3.73 2.15 -13.55
CA TRP A 130 3.81 2.22 -12.10
C TRP A 130 2.50 2.75 -11.54
N THR A 131 1.78 1.88 -10.84
CA THR A 131 0.60 2.26 -10.08
C THR A 131 1.04 2.78 -8.72
N CYS A 132 0.87 4.08 -8.49
CA CYS A 132 1.18 4.72 -7.24
C CYS A 132 0.03 4.48 -6.24
N HIS A 133 0.33 3.74 -5.16
CA HIS A 133 -0.54 3.62 -3.99
C HIS A 133 -0.22 4.63 -2.89
N ASP A 134 0.93 5.27 -3.00
CA ASP A 134 1.48 6.24 -2.07
C ASP A 134 2.46 7.17 -2.81
N MET A 135 3.13 8.05 -2.08
CA MET A 135 4.01 9.08 -2.66
C MET A 135 5.46 8.61 -2.89
N TRP A 136 5.80 7.36 -2.56
CA TRP A 136 7.20 6.91 -2.55
C TRP A 136 7.83 7.01 -3.94
N ALA A 137 7.08 6.71 -5.01
CA ALA A 137 7.59 6.75 -6.38
C ALA A 137 8.17 8.13 -6.77
N PHE A 138 7.66 9.23 -6.19
CA PHE A 138 8.05 10.59 -6.56
C PHE A 138 8.65 11.42 -5.40
N THR A 139 8.96 10.80 -4.26
CA THR A 139 9.73 11.43 -3.18
C THR A 139 11.12 10.82 -3.04
N GLY A 140 11.96 11.44 -2.20
CA GLY A 140 13.26 10.92 -1.78
C GLY A 140 13.20 9.67 -0.86
N GLY A 141 12.00 9.16 -0.54
CA GLY A 141 11.84 7.92 0.24
C GLY A 141 10.65 7.90 1.20
N CYS A 142 9.92 9.01 1.34
CA CYS A 142 8.69 9.06 2.14
C CYS A 142 7.52 8.43 1.39
N HIS A 143 6.72 7.60 2.05
CA HIS A 143 5.46 7.12 1.47
C HIS A 143 4.34 8.16 1.56
N TYR A 144 4.45 9.11 2.49
CA TYR A 144 3.57 10.28 2.60
C TYR A 144 4.44 11.49 2.95
N ALA A 145 4.27 12.60 2.23
CA ALA A 145 5.10 13.79 2.46
C ALA A 145 4.60 14.66 3.62
N GLY A 146 3.32 14.54 4.01
CA GLY A 146 2.67 15.44 4.95
C GLY A 146 2.77 16.88 4.43
N ASP A 147 3.13 17.82 5.29
CA ASP A 147 3.31 19.23 4.92
C ASP A 147 4.63 19.53 4.20
N CYS A 148 5.43 18.51 3.87
CA CYS A 148 6.70 18.68 3.15
C CYS A 148 6.46 18.73 1.63
N ASP A 149 6.78 19.86 1.00
CA ASP A 149 6.59 20.11 -0.43
C ASP A 149 7.88 19.89 -1.26
N LYS A 150 8.97 19.46 -0.64
CA LYS A 150 10.30 19.37 -1.29
C LYS A 150 10.34 18.42 -2.49
N TYR A 151 9.38 17.50 -2.61
CA TYR A 151 9.26 16.62 -3.77
C TYR A 151 8.87 17.37 -5.07
N LEU A 152 8.35 18.60 -4.94
CA LEU A 152 8.03 19.49 -6.06
C LEU A 152 9.27 20.03 -6.79
N SER A 153 10.44 20.02 -6.14
CA SER A 153 11.68 20.55 -6.71
C SER A 153 12.87 19.63 -6.46
N GLU A 154 13.25 19.46 -5.19
CA GLU A 154 14.36 18.59 -4.79
C GLU A 154 14.22 18.16 -3.33
N CYS A 155 14.14 16.86 -3.08
CA CYS A 155 14.20 16.34 -1.72
C CYS A 155 15.60 16.56 -1.12
N LYS A 156 15.69 17.32 -0.01
CA LYS A 156 16.92 17.57 0.77
C LYS A 156 16.58 18.15 2.13
N ASN A 157 17.49 18.06 3.11
CA ASN A 157 17.19 18.42 4.50
C ASN A 157 15.89 17.74 4.96
N CYS A 158 15.76 16.44 4.71
CA CYS A 158 14.51 15.72 4.88
C CYS A 158 14.14 15.67 6.36
N PRO A 159 12.95 16.15 6.73
CA PRO A 159 12.56 16.20 8.13
C PRO A 159 12.24 14.82 8.70
N SER A 160 12.02 13.81 7.85
CA SER A 160 11.83 12.41 8.26
C SER A 160 13.14 11.69 8.58
N LEU A 161 14.30 12.28 8.28
CA LEU A 161 15.60 11.73 8.66
C LEU A 161 16.05 12.29 10.02
N LYS A 162 16.67 11.45 10.86
CA LYS A 162 17.25 11.89 12.14
C LYS A 162 18.43 12.82 11.94
N ILE A 163 19.27 12.53 10.94
CA ILE A 163 20.37 13.38 10.48
C ILE A 163 20.03 13.85 9.06
N SER A 164 19.73 15.14 8.92
CA SER A 164 19.33 15.74 7.65
C SER A 164 20.35 16.77 7.17
N SER A 165 20.53 16.88 5.87
CA SER A 165 21.44 17.83 5.24
C SER A 165 21.10 18.01 3.77
N LYS A 166 21.77 18.95 3.09
CA LYS A 166 21.56 19.17 1.65
C LYS A 166 21.85 17.91 0.79
N LYS A 167 22.72 17.01 1.25
CA LYS A 167 23.13 15.78 0.53
C LYS A 167 22.77 14.51 1.32
N ASP A 168 21.65 14.54 2.04
CA ASP A 168 21.17 13.40 2.83
C ASP A 168 20.65 12.25 1.96
N PHE A 169 20.20 11.16 2.59
CA PHE A 169 19.70 9.98 1.88
C PHE A 169 18.47 10.27 1.02
N SER A 170 17.64 11.26 1.40
CA SER A 170 16.49 11.65 0.58
C SER A 170 16.95 12.30 -0.73
N ASN A 171 17.98 13.14 -0.65
CA ASN A 171 18.58 13.79 -1.82
C ASN A 171 19.23 12.80 -2.77
N LYS A 172 20.05 11.89 -2.22
CA LYS A 172 20.69 10.83 -3.01
C LYS A 172 19.67 9.95 -3.72
N THR A 173 18.62 9.54 -3.00
CA THR A 173 17.54 8.71 -3.57
C THR A 173 16.74 9.46 -4.63
N PHE A 174 16.40 10.72 -4.38
CA PHE A 174 15.66 11.56 -5.31
C PHE A 174 16.43 11.78 -6.61
N ASN A 175 17.71 12.15 -6.53
CA ASN A 175 18.54 12.36 -7.72
C ASN A 175 18.75 11.05 -8.50
N ALA A 176 19.00 9.94 -7.81
CA ALA A 176 19.12 8.64 -8.46
C ALA A 176 17.81 8.19 -9.17
N LYS A 177 16.64 8.51 -8.59
CA LYS A 177 15.34 8.30 -9.26
C LYS A 177 15.17 9.22 -10.46
N LYS A 178 15.53 10.50 -10.34
CA LYS A 178 15.46 11.49 -11.43
C LYS A 178 16.23 11.00 -12.66
N ASP A 179 17.48 10.62 -12.46
CA ASP A 179 18.36 10.12 -13.53
C ASP A 179 17.80 8.84 -14.16
N LEU A 180 17.29 7.92 -13.32
CA LEU A 180 16.69 6.68 -13.78
C LEU A 180 15.45 6.92 -14.64
N TYR A 181 14.51 7.72 -14.14
CA TYR A 181 13.20 7.92 -14.75
C TYR A 181 13.27 8.71 -16.06
N ASN A 182 14.22 9.63 -16.21
CA ASN A 182 14.36 10.45 -17.42
C ASN A 182 14.44 9.63 -18.71
N SER A 183 15.06 8.45 -18.66
CA SER A 183 15.22 7.54 -19.82
C SER A 183 14.47 6.22 -19.66
N MET A 184 13.59 6.10 -18.66
CA MET A 184 12.75 4.92 -18.46
C MET A 184 11.44 5.08 -19.22
N ASN A 185 11.06 4.07 -20.02
CA ASN A 185 9.74 3.95 -20.64
C ASN A 185 8.69 3.70 -19.55
N LEU A 186 8.25 4.78 -18.90
CA LEU A 186 7.50 4.77 -17.66
C LEU A 186 6.21 5.56 -17.82
N SER A 187 5.08 4.91 -17.58
CA SER A 187 3.76 5.52 -17.42
C SER A 187 3.27 5.35 -15.98
N ILE A 188 2.49 6.30 -15.49
CA ILE A 188 2.01 6.33 -14.11
C ILE A 188 0.51 6.13 -14.07
N ILE A 189 0.08 5.25 -13.16
CA ILE A 189 -1.32 5.11 -12.77
C ILE A 189 -1.46 5.63 -11.34
N THR A 190 -2.54 6.35 -11.04
CA THR A 190 -2.91 6.69 -9.67
C THR A 190 -4.32 6.20 -9.36
N CYS A 191 -4.56 5.83 -8.10
CA CYS A 191 -5.88 5.38 -7.65
C CYS A 191 -6.89 6.51 -7.42
N SER A 192 -6.47 7.78 -7.54
CA SER A 192 -7.31 8.95 -7.28
C SER A 192 -6.82 10.19 -8.00
N ASN A 193 -7.74 11.14 -8.21
CA ASN A 193 -7.43 12.47 -8.74
C ASN A 193 -6.51 13.28 -7.82
N TRP A 194 -6.64 13.13 -6.51
CA TRP A 194 -5.75 13.79 -5.54
C TRP A 194 -4.29 13.36 -5.76
N LEU A 195 -4.03 12.06 -5.82
CA LEU A 195 -2.68 11.55 -6.02
C LEU A 195 -2.13 11.89 -7.42
N ALA A 196 -2.99 11.93 -8.44
CA ALA A 196 -2.60 12.41 -9.77
C ALA A 196 -2.14 13.88 -9.74
N GLY A 197 -2.84 14.72 -8.97
CA GLY A 197 -2.45 16.11 -8.75
C GLY A 197 -1.07 16.24 -8.09
N GLU A 198 -0.73 15.36 -7.15
CA GLU A 198 0.59 15.38 -6.51
C GLU A 198 1.69 14.87 -7.45
N VAL A 199 1.43 13.79 -8.20
CA VAL A 199 2.35 13.24 -9.21
C VAL A 199 2.67 14.28 -10.29
N THR A 200 1.65 14.94 -10.84
CA THR A 200 1.81 15.92 -11.93
C THR A 200 2.56 17.18 -11.52
N LYS A 201 2.54 17.54 -10.23
CA LYS A 201 3.37 18.63 -9.69
C LYS A 201 4.78 18.18 -9.31
N SER A 202 5.00 16.87 -9.10
CA SER A 202 6.27 16.34 -8.61
C SER A 202 7.39 16.50 -9.64
N GLU A 203 8.59 16.88 -9.19
CA GLU A 203 9.72 17.02 -10.12
C GLU A 203 10.08 15.71 -10.83
N LEU A 204 9.95 14.58 -10.13
CA LEU A 204 10.37 13.26 -10.65
C LEU A 204 9.47 12.73 -11.76
N LEU A 205 8.16 13.02 -11.70
CA LEU A 205 7.17 12.39 -12.58
C LEU A 205 6.30 13.38 -13.37
N LYS A 206 6.44 14.71 -13.19
CA LYS A 206 5.64 15.74 -13.91
C LYS A 206 5.60 15.62 -15.43
N ASN A 207 6.66 15.05 -16.03
CA ASN A 207 6.78 14.88 -17.48
C ASN A 207 6.38 13.47 -17.97
N LYS A 208 5.82 12.62 -17.10
CA LYS A 208 5.33 11.29 -17.45
C LYS A 208 3.84 11.31 -17.76
N VAL A 209 3.39 10.35 -18.55
CA VAL A 209 1.96 10.12 -18.75
C VAL A 209 1.36 9.67 -17.42
N VAL A 210 0.28 10.32 -16.98
CA VAL A 210 -0.45 10.01 -15.75
C VAL A 210 -1.89 9.70 -16.09
N GLN A 211 -2.39 8.56 -15.62
CA GLN A 211 -3.77 8.14 -15.77
C GLN A 211 -4.38 7.83 -14.40
N VAL A 212 -5.64 8.23 -14.21
CA VAL A 212 -6.38 7.93 -12.97
C VAL A 212 -7.21 6.68 -13.18
N ILE A 213 -6.84 5.59 -12.52
CA ILE A 213 -7.56 4.32 -12.56
C ILE A 213 -7.83 3.90 -11.10
N PRO A 214 -9.07 4.03 -10.61
CA PRO A 214 -9.44 3.62 -9.26
C PRO A 214 -9.15 2.13 -9.00
N ASN A 215 -8.90 1.78 -7.74
CA ASN A 215 -8.73 0.37 -7.38
C ASN A 215 -10.06 -0.39 -7.58
N PRO A 216 -10.06 -1.53 -8.30
CA PRO A 216 -11.26 -2.34 -8.46
C PRO A 216 -11.68 -3.03 -7.16
N ILE A 217 -12.93 -3.50 -7.15
CA ILE A 217 -13.53 -4.32 -6.09
C ILE A 217 -14.39 -5.41 -6.74
N GLU A 218 -14.46 -6.58 -6.11
CA GLU A 218 -15.21 -7.76 -6.56
C GLU A 218 -16.71 -7.53 -6.36
N THR A 219 -17.40 -6.98 -7.35
CA THR A 219 -18.82 -6.61 -7.27
C THR A 219 -19.79 -7.78 -7.20
N ASP A 220 -19.30 -9.00 -7.41
CA ASP A 220 -20.00 -10.28 -7.17
C ASP A 220 -19.94 -10.72 -5.70
N ILE A 221 -18.93 -10.26 -4.95
CA ILE A 221 -18.77 -10.52 -3.52
C ILE A 221 -19.32 -9.36 -2.69
N TYR A 222 -18.96 -8.13 -3.04
CA TYR A 222 -19.38 -6.91 -2.35
C TYR A 222 -20.73 -6.43 -2.86
N ILE A 223 -21.76 -7.18 -2.50
CA ILE A 223 -23.17 -6.90 -2.81
C ILE A 223 -23.91 -6.41 -1.57
N GLN A 224 -25.17 -6.02 -1.74
CA GLN A 224 -26.04 -5.68 -0.62
C GLN A 224 -26.63 -6.95 -0.02
N TYR A 225 -26.17 -7.31 1.19
CA TYR A 225 -26.69 -8.44 1.96
C TYR A 225 -27.94 -8.07 2.78
N ASP A 226 -28.73 -9.09 3.15
CA ASP A 226 -29.81 -8.91 4.14
C ASP A 226 -29.22 -8.58 5.50
N LYS A 227 -29.45 -7.34 5.96
CA LYS A 227 -28.89 -6.81 7.19
C LYS A 227 -29.30 -7.61 8.42
N ASN A 228 -30.51 -8.15 8.49
CA ASN A 228 -31.00 -8.87 9.66
C ASN A 228 -30.35 -10.25 9.74
N VAL A 229 -30.19 -10.92 8.60
CA VAL A 229 -29.48 -12.20 8.52
C VAL A 229 -28.03 -12.06 8.98
N VAL A 230 -27.30 -11.07 8.44
CA VAL A 230 -25.90 -10.84 8.82
C VAL A 230 -25.77 -10.44 10.28
N ARG A 231 -26.63 -9.54 10.77
CA ARG A 231 -26.61 -9.12 12.19
C ARG A 231 -26.78 -10.31 13.13
N LYS A 232 -27.74 -11.20 12.84
CA LYS A 232 -27.93 -12.45 13.61
C LYS A 232 -26.69 -13.34 13.56
N LYS A 233 -26.12 -13.54 12.36
CA LYS A 233 -24.90 -14.35 12.16
C LYS A 233 -23.73 -13.82 13.01
N LEU A 234 -23.58 -12.50 13.10
CA LEU A 234 -22.50 -11.84 13.83
C LEU A 234 -22.84 -11.51 15.30
N ASN A 235 -24.01 -11.93 15.80
CA ASN A 235 -24.52 -11.58 17.12
C ASN A 235 -24.58 -10.05 17.39
N LEU A 236 -24.89 -9.28 16.35
CA LEU A 236 -25.06 -7.83 16.41
C LEU A 236 -26.54 -7.46 16.64
N PRO A 237 -26.82 -6.33 17.31
CA PRO A 237 -28.19 -5.92 17.61
C PRO A 237 -28.96 -5.54 16.34
N GLU A 238 -30.23 -5.97 16.28
CA GLU A 238 -31.12 -5.75 15.14
C GLU A 238 -31.80 -4.36 15.19
N ASP A 239 -31.97 -3.79 16.37
CA ASP A 239 -32.72 -2.55 16.64
C ASP A 239 -31.81 -1.31 16.79
N LYS A 240 -30.50 -1.46 16.60
CA LYS A 240 -29.52 -0.38 16.79
C LYS A 240 -28.96 0.15 15.46
N PHE A 241 -28.57 1.42 15.50
CA PHE A 241 -27.74 2.03 14.48
C PHE A 241 -26.27 1.64 14.73
N LEU A 242 -25.63 1.02 13.74
CA LEU A 242 -24.27 0.52 13.88
C LEU A 242 -23.28 1.45 13.19
N ILE A 243 -22.25 1.87 13.90
CA ILE A 243 -21.12 2.61 13.32
C ILE A 243 -19.93 1.66 13.21
N LEU A 244 -19.55 1.34 11.98
CA LEU A 244 -18.39 0.50 11.69
C LEU A 244 -17.11 1.33 11.67
N PHE A 245 -16.08 0.85 12.38
CA PHE A 245 -14.72 1.34 12.27
C PHE A 245 -13.76 0.19 11.95
N VAL A 246 -13.02 0.34 10.86
CA VAL A 246 -12.08 -0.68 10.39
C VAL A 246 -10.67 -0.12 10.47
N SER A 247 -9.79 -0.75 11.25
CA SER A 247 -8.37 -0.38 11.27
C SER A 247 -7.44 -1.54 11.61
N MET A 248 -6.34 -1.65 10.86
CA MET A 248 -5.26 -2.59 11.16
C MET A 248 -4.51 -2.24 12.45
N THR A 249 -4.47 -0.96 12.79
CA THR A 249 -3.90 -0.42 14.05
C THR A 249 -4.47 0.97 14.29
N VAL A 250 -4.86 1.25 15.53
CA VAL A 250 -5.34 2.59 15.93
C VAL A 250 -4.22 3.54 16.33
N LYS A 251 -2.97 3.05 16.38
CA LYS A 251 -1.77 3.83 16.72
C LYS A 251 -1.28 4.71 15.56
N ASP A 252 -1.72 4.44 14.33
CA ASP A 252 -1.41 5.31 13.18
C ASP A 252 -2.33 6.55 13.22
N GLU A 253 -1.80 7.69 13.65
CA GLU A 253 -2.57 8.95 13.79
C GLU A 253 -3.31 9.35 12.50
N ARG A 254 -2.74 9.03 11.33
CA ARG A 254 -3.36 9.28 10.02
C ARG A 254 -4.67 8.50 9.83
N LYS A 255 -4.87 7.40 10.56
CA LYS A 255 -6.13 6.65 10.56
C LYS A 255 -7.25 7.38 11.31
N GLY A 256 -6.93 8.48 11.99
CA GLY A 256 -7.92 9.42 12.52
C GLY A 256 -8.72 8.90 13.71
N PHE A 257 -8.19 7.93 14.46
CA PHE A 257 -8.88 7.36 15.61
C PHE A 257 -9.20 8.42 16.69
N SER A 258 -8.32 9.42 16.86
CA SER A 258 -8.56 10.57 17.75
C SER A 258 -9.77 11.41 17.31
N TYR A 259 -9.94 11.61 16.00
CA TYR A 259 -11.10 12.30 15.42
C TYR A 259 -12.37 11.47 15.61
N LEU A 260 -12.30 10.16 15.41
CA LEU A 260 -13.42 9.25 15.71
C LEU A 260 -13.85 9.38 17.17
N LYS A 261 -12.91 9.24 18.13
CA LYS A 261 -13.20 9.35 19.56
C LYS A 261 -13.85 10.69 19.91
N SER A 262 -13.32 11.78 19.36
CA SER A 262 -13.85 13.13 19.59
C SER A 262 -15.26 13.30 19.00
N GLY A 263 -15.50 12.77 17.80
CA GLY A 263 -16.81 12.78 17.15
C GLY A 263 -17.84 11.94 17.90
N LEU A 264 -17.46 10.75 18.37
CA LEU A 264 -18.33 9.88 19.15
C LEU A 264 -18.72 10.50 20.50
N LYS A 265 -17.82 11.22 21.17
CA LYS A 265 -18.15 11.93 22.41
C LYS A 265 -19.22 13.00 22.19
N LYS A 266 -19.05 13.84 21.16
CA LYS A 266 -20.05 14.83 20.78
C LYS A 266 -21.38 14.18 20.40
N LEU A 267 -21.33 13.06 19.67
CA LEU A 267 -22.52 12.32 19.29
C LEU A 267 -23.26 11.76 20.51
N PHE A 268 -22.53 11.25 21.50
CA PHE A 268 -23.10 10.74 22.75
C PHE A 268 -23.79 11.84 23.57
N GLU A 269 -23.22 13.04 23.62
CA GLU A 269 -23.82 14.20 24.31
C GLU A 269 -25.17 14.60 23.70
N ILE A 270 -25.30 14.50 22.38
CA ILE A 270 -26.52 14.88 21.64
C ILE A 270 -27.54 13.74 21.62
N ASN A 271 -27.08 12.48 21.55
CA ASN A 271 -27.94 11.31 21.43
C ASN A 271 -28.06 10.54 22.75
N LYS A 272 -28.95 11.03 23.62
CA LYS A 272 -29.23 10.43 24.93
C LYS A 272 -29.98 9.08 24.88
N GLN A 273 -30.41 8.63 23.69
CA GLN A 273 -31.33 7.48 23.54
C GLN A 273 -30.62 6.11 23.44
N ASN A 274 -29.28 6.04 23.51
CA ASN A 274 -28.52 4.77 23.47
C ASN A 274 -28.94 3.82 22.33
N ASN A 275 -29.30 4.37 21.17
CA ASN A 275 -29.67 3.59 19.98
C ASN A 275 -28.48 3.32 19.05
N ILE A 276 -27.26 3.67 19.46
CA ILE A 276 -26.03 3.49 18.70
C ILE A 276 -25.14 2.45 19.38
N GLU A 277 -24.59 1.52 18.58
CA GLU A 277 -23.47 0.68 18.98
C GLU A 277 -22.34 0.78 17.95
N LEU A 278 -21.11 0.56 18.41
CA LEU A 278 -19.93 0.53 17.54
C LEU A 278 -19.64 -0.92 17.14
N VAL A 279 -19.12 -1.08 15.92
CA VAL A 279 -18.55 -2.32 15.44
C VAL A 279 -17.11 -2.03 15.07
N VAL A 280 -16.15 -2.77 15.63
CA VAL A 280 -14.73 -2.58 15.35
C VAL A 280 -14.15 -3.82 14.71
N LEU A 281 -13.59 -3.63 13.52
CA LEU A 281 -12.85 -4.63 12.76
C LEU A 281 -11.35 -4.31 12.77
N GLY A 282 -10.54 -5.33 13.05
CA GLY A 282 -9.08 -5.28 13.02
C GLY A 282 -8.43 -5.64 14.35
N ALA A 283 -7.20 -5.16 14.57
CA ALA A 283 -6.49 -5.34 15.84
C ALA A 283 -6.66 -4.08 16.70
N ALA A 284 -7.82 -3.95 17.34
CA ALA A 284 -8.00 -3.01 18.43
C ALA A 284 -7.52 -3.68 19.73
N GLU A 285 -6.68 -2.99 20.49
CA GLU A 285 -6.37 -3.41 21.86
C GLU A 285 -7.60 -3.10 22.74
N GLU A 286 -7.95 -4.00 23.66
CA GLU A 286 -9.12 -3.84 24.54
C GLU A 286 -9.10 -2.52 25.33
N SER A 287 -7.91 -2.06 25.69
CA SER A 287 -7.65 -0.78 26.38
C SER A 287 -8.23 0.43 25.64
N LEU A 288 -8.29 0.40 24.31
CA LEU A 288 -8.79 1.51 23.48
C LEU A 288 -10.33 1.56 23.40
N ILE A 289 -11.01 0.48 23.80
CA ILE A 289 -12.47 0.35 23.77
C ILE A 289 -13.11 1.00 25.00
N HIS A 290 -12.46 0.87 26.17
CA HIS A 290 -12.97 1.44 27.43
C HIS A 290 -13.17 2.96 27.36
N ASP A 291 -12.47 3.61 26.44
CA ASP A 291 -12.47 5.04 26.22
C ASP A 291 -13.57 5.54 25.26
N LEU A 292 -14.34 4.62 24.66
CA LEU A 292 -15.40 4.94 23.71
C LEU A 292 -16.75 5.08 24.43
N PRO A 293 -17.57 6.09 24.08
CA PRO A 293 -18.79 6.40 24.83
C PRO A 293 -19.98 5.48 24.50
N PHE A 294 -19.85 4.61 23.50
CA PHE A 294 -20.90 3.68 23.07
C PHE A 294 -20.46 2.24 23.29
N LYS A 295 -21.43 1.35 23.53
CA LYS A 295 -21.19 -0.09 23.55
C LYS A 295 -20.52 -0.52 22.25
N THR A 296 -19.46 -1.31 22.36
CA THR A 296 -18.60 -1.67 21.25
C THR A 296 -18.57 -3.18 21.07
N ASN A 297 -18.83 -3.63 19.85
CA ASN A 297 -18.77 -5.02 19.43
C ASN A 297 -17.45 -5.24 18.68
N LEU A 298 -16.63 -6.16 19.15
CA LEU A 298 -15.37 -6.52 18.52
C LEU A 298 -15.55 -7.75 17.65
N LEU A 299 -15.28 -7.60 16.37
CA LEU A 299 -15.31 -8.71 15.41
C LEU A 299 -13.91 -9.27 15.10
N GLY A 300 -12.86 -8.62 15.63
CA GLY A 300 -11.48 -9.03 15.39
C GLY A 300 -11.04 -8.82 13.94
N ARG A 301 -10.04 -9.60 13.49
CA ARG A 301 -9.53 -9.53 12.12
C ARG A 301 -10.27 -10.53 11.24
N LEU A 302 -11.00 -10.02 10.26
CA LEU A 302 -11.54 -10.80 9.14
C LEU A 302 -10.53 -10.83 8.00
N ASN A 303 -10.32 -12.00 7.41
CA ASN A 303 -9.32 -12.20 6.37
C ASN A 303 -9.95 -12.47 5.00
N GLU A 304 -11.10 -13.14 4.99
CA GLU A 304 -11.81 -13.54 3.79
C GLU A 304 -12.65 -12.41 3.23
N ALA A 305 -12.66 -12.27 1.90
CA ALA A 305 -13.40 -11.19 1.24
C ALA A 305 -14.91 -11.28 1.50
N ILE A 306 -15.45 -12.50 1.56
CA ILE A 306 -16.88 -12.75 1.82
C ILE A 306 -17.29 -12.32 3.23
N GLU A 307 -16.48 -12.62 4.25
CA GLU A 307 -16.75 -12.22 5.63
C GLU A 307 -16.70 -10.69 5.80
N ILE A 308 -15.84 -10.02 5.05
CA ILE A 308 -15.73 -8.55 5.06
C ILE A 308 -16.90 -7.90 4.30
N ALA A 309 -17.45 -8.61 3.31
CA ALA A 309 -18.51 -8.10 2.46
C ALA A 309 -19.90 -8.19 3.12
N GLU A 310 -20.12 -9.24 3.92
CA GLU A 310 -21.31 -9.39 4.78
C GLU A 310 -21.35 -8.32 5.89
#